data_AF-A0A7X0STK2-F1
#
_entry.id   AF-A0A7X0STK2-F1
#
_cell.length_a   1.000
_cell.length_b   1.000
_cell.length_c   1.000
_cell.angle_alpha   90.00
_cell.angle_beta   90.00
_cell.angle_gamma   90.00
#
_symmetry.space_group_name_H-M   'P 1'
#
loop_
_entity.id
_entity.type
_entity.pdbx_description
1 polymer ?
#
loop_
_entity_poly.entity_id
_entity_poly.type
_entity_poly.pdbx_seq_one_letter_code
_entity_poly.pdbx_strand_id
1 'polypeptide(L)' 'MSNNAAIVELSQTANKYRSSIVLQTENKYIDVKSILGLFTTLVGGHSYELHVHGPDADEAKKELASVFAKHNLNVTIVE' A
#
# COMPACT_ATOMS: atom_id res chain seq x y z
N MET A 1 -13.50 -10.36 4.71
CA MET A 1 -13.47 -8.98 5.26
C MET A 1 -13.56 -8.00 4.10
N SER A 2 -14.18 -6.84 4.29
CA SER A 2 -14.41 -5.86 3.21
C SER A 2 -13.09 -5.20 2.78
N ASN A 3 -12.80 -5.17 1.46
CA ASN A 3 -11.65 -4.46 0.88
C ASN A 3 -11.56 -2.99 1.35
N ASN A 4 -12.70 -2.38 1.71
CA ASN A 4 -12.73 -0.99 2.17
C ASN A 4 -11.99 -0.78 3.49
N ALA A 5 -12.01 -1.77 4.40
CA ALA A 5 -11.27 -1.69 5.65
C ALA A 5 -9.76 -1.71 5.40
N ALA A 6 -9.30 -2.54 4.46
CA ALA A 6 -7.91 -2.58 4.03
C ALA A 6 -7.48 -1.24 3.41
N ILE A 7 -8.29 -0.66 2.53
CA ILE A 7 -8.02 0.62 1.87
C ILE A 7 -7.83 1.75 2.91
N VAL A 8 -8.75 1.85 3.87
CA VAL A 8 -8.69 2.88 4.92
C VAL A 8 -7.43 2.69 5.78
N GLU A 9 -7.16 1.47 6.23
CA GLU A 9 -6.01 1.19 7.10
C GLU A 9 -4.68 1.40 6.38
N LEU A 10 -4.56 1.01 5.11
CA LEU A 10 -3.39 1.26 4.27
C LEU A 10 -3.12 2.75 4.11
N SER A 11 -4.15 3.53 3.74
CA SER A 11 -4.02 4.98 3.58
C SER A 11 -3.61 5.65 4.90
N GLN A 12 -4.26 5.29 6.00
CA GLN A 12 -3.94 5.85 7.32
C GLN A 12 -2.52 5.48 7.76
N THR A 13 -2.10 4.23 7.54
CA THR A 13 -0.76 3.76 7.88
C THR A 13 0.30 4.47 7.05
N ALA A 14 0.10 4.56 5.73
CA ALA A 14 1.03 5.24 4.84
C ALA A 14 1.19 6.73 5.19
N ASN A 15 0.12 7.40 5.63
CA ASN A 15 0.15 8.81 6.00
C ASN A 15 0.94 9.11 7.29
N LYS A 16 1.34 8.09 8.08
CA LYS A 16 2.24 8.28 9.24
C LYS A 16 3.68 8.60 8.82
N TYR A 17 4.06 8.21 7.60
CA TYR A 17 5.43 8.24 7.11
C TYR A 17 5.67 9.42 6.18
N ARG A 18 6.91 9.93 6.18
CA ARG A 18 7.38 10.97 5.26
C ARG A 18 7.70 10.41 3.89
N SER A 19 8.09 9.15 3.80
CA SER A 19 8.40 8.45 2.56
C SER A 19 7.27 8.53 1.54
N SER A 20 7.63 8.63 0.27
CA SER A 20 6.72 8.36 -0.83
C SER A 20 6.44 6.86 -0.87
N ILE A 21 5.18 6.48 -0.96
CA ILE A 21 4.72 5.09 -0.87
C ILE A 21 3.80 4.85 -2.06
N VAL A 22 4.25 4.04 -3.01
CA VAL A 22 3.56 3.82 -4.28
C VAL A 22 3.32 2.33 -4.47
N LEU A 23 2.08 1.97 -4.83
CA LEU A 23 1.76 0.64 -5.34
C LEU A 23 1.83 0.66 -6.85
N GLN A 24 2.51 -0.32 -7.42
CA GLN A 24 2.45 -0.62 -8.83
C GLN A 24 1.62 -1.89 -9.03
N THR A 25 0.73 -1.85 -10.02
CA THR A 25 0.03 -3.04 -10.53
C THR A 25 -0.19 -2.87 -12.02
N GLU A 26 0.19 -3.88 -12.80
CA GLU A 26 0.20 -3.81 -14.26
C GLU A 26 0.95 -2.53 -14.73
N ASN A 27 0.25 -1.62 -15.43
CA ASN A 27 0.78 -0.35 -15.93
C ASN A 27 0.32 0.86 -15.10
N LYS A 28 -0.15 0.65 -13.86
CA LYS A 28 -0.67 1.71 -12.98
C LYS A 28 0.22 1.90 -11.77
N TYR A 29 0.41 3.15 -11.40
CA TYR A 29 1.07 3.59 -10.18
C TYR A 29 0.05 4.34 -9.32
N ILE A 30 -0.05 3.96 -8.04
CA ILE A 30 -1.02 4.51 -7.11
C ILE A 30 -0.30 4.98 -5.86
N ASP A 31 -0.49 6.25 -5.51
CA ASP A 31 -0.06 6.76 -4.21
C ASP A 31 -0.93 6.15 -3.10
N VAL A 32 -0.32 5.38 -2.21
CA VAL A 32 -1.01 4.70 -1.11
C VAL A 32 -1.58 5.69 -0.10
N LYS A 33 -1.03 6.90 -0.02
CA LYS A 33 -1.56 7.95 0.85
C LYS A 33 -2.89 8.50 0.33
N SER A 34 -3.19 8.34 -0.96
CA SER A 34 -4.46 8.74 -1.56
C SER A 34 -5.54 7.67 -1.39
N ILE A 35 -6.43 7.87 -0.41
CA ILE A 35 -7.57 6.97 -0.18
C ILE A 35 -8.45 6.82 -1.44
N LEU A 36 -8.67 7.91 -2.18
CA LEU A 36 -9.45 7.87 -3.41
C LEU A 36 -8.73 7.05 -4.50
N GLY A 37 -7.41 7.21 -4.62
CA GLY A 37 -6.59 6.41 -5.53
C GLY A 37 -6.76 4.92 -5.24
N LEU A 38 -6.55 4.52 -3.98
CA LEU A 38 -6.72 3.14 -3.54
C LEU A 38 -8.14 2.59 -3.79
N PHE A 39 -9.20 3.38 -3.56
CA PHE A 39 -10.56 2.92 -3.84
C PHE A 39 -10.81 2.60 -5.31
N THR A 40 -10.15 3.30 -6.23
CA THR A 40 -10.34 3.09 -7.67
C THR A 40 -9.47 1.96 -8.24
N THR A 41 -8.46 1.49 -7.50
CA THR A 41 -7.44 0.56 -8.02
C THR A 41 -7.26 -0.71 -7.22
N LEU A 42 -7.51 -0.69 -5.91
CA LEU A 42 -7.31 -1.84 -5.04
C LEU A 42 -8.50 -2.82 -5.17
N VAL A 43 -8.61 -3.43 -6.33
CA VAL A 43 -9.52 -4.55 -6.61
C VAL A 43 -8.80 -5.84 -6.22
N GLY A 44 -9.45 -6.73 -5.48
CA GLY A 44 -8.81 -7.96 -5.01
C GLY A 44 -8.33 -8.84 -6.18
N GLY A 45 -7.23 -9.57 -6.00
CA GLY A 45 -6.75 -10.57 -6.97
C GLY A 45 -5.54 -10.18 -7.83
N HIS A 46 -4.98 -8.97 -7.67
CA HIS A 46 -3.75 -8.56 -8.37
C HIS A 46 -2.50 -8.72 -7.50
N SER A 47 -1.36 -8.96 -8.15
CA SER A 47 -0.04 -8.81 -7.53
C SER A 47 0.31 -7.32 -7.49
N TYR A 48 0.67 -6.83 -6.32
CA TYR A 48 1.09 -5.45 -6.12
C TYR A 48 2.58 -5.39 -5.80
N GLU A 49 3.28 -4.42 -6.37
CA GLU A 49 4.64 -4.07 -5.96
C GLU A 49 4.61 -2.80 -5.11
N LEU A 50 5.20 -2.85 -3.92
CA LEU A 50 5.27 -1.73 -2.99
C LEU A 50 6.64 -1.07 -3.08
N HIS A 51 6.64 0.14 -3.63
CA HIS A 51 7.79 1.02 -3.74
C HIS A 51 7.74 2.01 -2.59
N VAL A 52 8.82 2.09 -1.79
CA VAL A 52 8.90 3.04 -0.69
C VAL A 52 10.24 3.76 -0.72
N HIS A 53 10.19 5.08 -0.87
CA HIS A 53 11.37 5.93 -0.95
C HIS A 53 11.28 7.10 0.01
N GLY A 54 12.28 7.23 0.88
CA GLY A 54 12.35 8.32 1.84
C GLY A 54 13.12 7.96 3.12
N PRO A 55 13.17 8.88 4.08
CA PRO A 55 14.01 8.77 5.28
C PRO A 55 13.53 7.72 6.29
N ASP A 56 12.28 7.26 6.16
CA ASP A 56 11.60 6.31 7.06
C ASP A 56 11.03 5.10 6.28
N ALA A 57 11.71 4.74 5.18
CA ALA A 57 11.25 3.72 4.24
C ALA A 57 11.23 2.31 4.85
N ASP A 58 12.22 1.97 5.68
CA ASP A 58 12.33 0.64 6.28
C ASP A 58 11.23 0.37 7.30
N GLU A 59 10.88 1.37 8.10
CA GLU A 59 9.75 1.32 9.03
C GLU A 59 8.42 1.22 8.27
N ALA A 60 8.24 2.06 7.25
CA ALA A 60 7.05 2.05 6.41
C ALA A 60 6.84 0.69 5.71
N LYS A 61 7.90 0.10 5.13
CA LYS A 61 7.85 -1.22 4.48
C LYS A 61 7.37 -2.30 5.46
N LYS A 62 7.88 -2.31 6.70
CA LYS A 62 7.51 -3.30 7.73
C LYS A 62 6.06 -3.16 8.19
N GLU A 63 5.61 -1.94 8.50
CA GLU A 63 4.24 -1.74 8.98
C GLU A 63 3.22 -2.01 7.87
N LEU A 64 3.47 -1.52 6.66
CA LEU A 64 2.57 -1.75 5.53
C LEU A 64 2.47 -3.23 5.16
N ALA A 65 3.59 -3.97 5.12
CA ALA A 65 3.55 -5.42 4.89
C ALA A 65 2.65 -6.16 5.88
N SER A 66 2.65 -5.71 7.15
CA SER A 66 1.79 -6.27 8.19
C SER A 66 0.32 -5.97 7.91
N VAL A 67 -0.02 -4.77 7.43
CA VAL A 67 -1.39 -4.41 7.03
C VAL A 67 -1.84 -5.21 5.81
N PHE A 68 -0.99 -5.36 4.79
CA PHE A 68 -1.29 -6.20 3.62
C PHE A 68 -1.59 -7.65 4.04
N ALA A 69 -0.73 -8.25 4.87
CA ALA A 69 -0.91 -9.61 5.39
C ALA A 69 -2.19 -9.76 6.22
N LYS A 70 -2.49 -8.78 7.10
CA LYS A 70 -3.70 -8.75 7.94
C LYS A 70 -4.99 -8.80 7.11
N HIS A 71 -4.99 -8.20 5.92
CA HIS A 71 -6.14 -8.16 5.02
C HIS A 71 -6.08 -9.20 3.90
N ASN A 72 -5.17 -10.18 3.98
CA ASN A 72 -4.99 -11.22 2.96
C ASN A 72 -4.71 -10.65 1.55
N LEU A 73 -3.97 -9.54 1.48
CA LEU A 73 -3.54 -8.93 0.23
C LEU A 73 -2.08 -9.29 -0.04
N ASN A 74 -1.81 -9.75 -1.26
CA ASN A 74 -0.44 -10.09 -1.68
C ASN A 74 0.30 -8.85 -2.14
N VAL A 75 1.51 -8.65 -1.61
CA VAL A 75 2.38 -7.53 -1.99
C VAL A 75 3.83 -7.99 -2.04
N THR A 76 4.57 -7.49 -3.02
CA THR A 76 6.01 -7.66 -3.15
C THR A 76 6.68 -6.33 -2.82
N ILE A 77 7.55 -6.30 -1.82
CA ILE A 77 8.34 -5.11 -1.53
C ILE A 77 9.50 -5.06 -2.53
N VAL A 78 9.67 -3.91 -3.16
CA VAL A 78 10.77 -3.64 -4.09
C VAL A 78 11.68 -2.53 -3.53
N GLU A 79 12.94 -2.51 -3.98
CA GLU A 79 13.96 -1.56 -3.50
C GLU A 79 13.84 -0.17 -4.10
#